data_AF-A0A947B248-F1
#
_entry.id   AF-A0A947B248-F1
#
_cell.length_a   1.000
_cell.length_b   1.000
_cell.length_c   1.000
_cell.angle_alpha   90.00
_cell.angle_beta   90.00
_cell.angle_gamma   90.00
#
_symmetry.space_group_name_H-M   'P 1'
#
loop_
_entity.id
_entity.type
_entity.pdbx_description
1 polymer ?
#
loop_
_entity_poly.entity_id
_entity_poly.type
_entity_poly.pdbx_seq_one_letter_code
_entity_poly.pdbx_strand_id
1 'polypeptide(L)'
;MDINNQNIREANVARRLKNLVKAGQSLADIESLESLLPKLLKLAQEVTDAEASSILLYDPKLNVLEFALARNEALGEETEQILKSSIALK
;
A
#
# COMPACT_ATOMS: atom_id res chain seq x y z
N MET A 1 17.26 12.41 -29.30
CA MET A 1 16.39 11.77 -28.30
C MET A 1 17.24 10.70 -27.64
N ASP A 2 17.66 10.92 -26.39
CA ASP A 2 18.82 10.24 -25.79
C ASP A 2 18.55 8.79 -25.42
N ILE A 3 19.35 7.87 -26.00
CA ILE A 3 19.33 6.42 -25.79
C ILE A 3 19.45 6.06 -24.30
N ASN A 4 20.18 6.87 -23.52
CA ASN A 4 20.32 6.69 -22.07
C ASN A 4 18.99 6.84 -21.31
N ASN A 5 18.09 7.70 -21.77
CA ASN A 5 16.83 7.94 -21.08
C ASN A 5 15.83 6.78 -21.29
N GLN A 6 15.89 6.10 -22.45
CA GLN A 6 15.09 4.91 -22.70
C GLN A 6 15.52 3.71 -21.86
N ASN A 7 16.83 3.44 -21.76
CA ASN A 7 17.37 2.35 -20.93
C ASN A 7 16.99 2.50 -19.45
N ILE A 8 17.03 3.72 -18.90
CA ILE A 8 16.62 3.99 -17.51
C ILE A 8 15.11 3.73 -17.33
N ARG A 9 14.29 4.12 -18.30
CA ARG A 9 12.83 3.91 -18.24
C ARG A 9 12.47 2.43 -18.29
N GLU A 10 13.11 1.66 -19.16
CA GLU A 10 12.93 0.22 -19.28
C GLU A 10 13.36 -0.52 -18.01
N ALA A 11 14.53 -0.18 -17.45
CA ALA A 11 15.00 -0.74 -16.20
C ALA A 11 14.03 -0.47 -15.03
N ASN A 12 13.47 0.75 -14.98
CA ASN A 12 12.47 1.12 -13.97
C ASN A 12 11.15 0.35 -14.13
N VAL A 13 10.67 0.17 -15.36
CA VAL A 13 9.45 -0.62 -15.64
C VAL A 13 9.67 -2.08 -15.25
N ALA A 14 10.79 -2.68 -15.64
CA ALA A 14 11.14 -4.06 -15.30
C ALA A 14 11.25 -4.26 -13.78
N ARG A 15 11.86 -3.30 -13.06
CA ARG A 15 11.94 -3.30 -11.60
C ARG A 15 10.56 -3.26 -10.95
N ARG A 16 9.67 -2.37 -11.41
CA ARG A 16 8.29 -2.27 -10.90
C ARG A 16 7.50 -3.56 -11.16
N LEU A 17 7.61 -4.13 -12.36
CA LEU A 17 6.93 -5.37 -12.72
C LEU A 17 7.41 -6.54 -11.85
N LYS A 18 8.73 -6.67 -11.64
CA LYS A 18 9.32 -7.68 -10.76
C LYS A 18 8.83 -7.54 -9.32
N ASN A 19 8.76 -6.31 -8.80
CA ASN A 19 8.26 -6.06 -7.46
C ASN A 19 6.77 -6.43 -7.33
N LEU A 20 5.97 -6.15 -8.37
CA LEU A 20 4.55 -6.51 -8.39
C LEU A 20 4.32 -8.03 -8.40
N VAL A 21 5.10 -8.78 -9.19
CA VAL A 21 5.01 -10.25 -9.21
C VAL A 21 5.38 -10.85 -7.85
N LYS A 22 6.46 -10.35 -7.23
CA LYS A 22 6.86 -10.78 -5.88
C LYS A 22 5.80 -10.45 -4.83
N ALA A 23 5.20 -9.26 -4.92
CA ALA A 23 4.10 -8.85 -4.06
C ALA A 23 2.93 -9.84 -4.18
N GLY A 24 2.48 -10.14 -5.41
CA GLY A 24 1.40 -11.09 -5.66
C GLY A 24 1.68 -12.49 -5.10
N GLN A 25 2.90 -13.01 -5.26
CA GLN A 25 3.31 -14.29 -4.68
C GLN A 25 3.27 -14.27 -3.14
N SER A 26 3.78 -13.21 -2.51
CA SER A 26 3.82 -13.09 -1.04
C SER A 26 2.43 -12.99 -0.39
N LEU A 27 1.42 -12.59 -1.16
CA LEU A 27 0.03 -12.49 -0.73
C LEU A 27 -0.73 -13.81 -0.91
N ALA A 28 -0.29 -14.68 -1.84
CA ALA A 28 -0.96 -15.94 -2.15
C ALA A 28 -0.93 -16.95 -1.00
N ASP A 29 0.05 -16.85 -0.09
CA ASP A 29 0.25 -17.76 1.04
C ASP A 29 -0.50 -17.30 2.32
N ILE A 30 -1.37 -16.29 2.23
CA ILE A 30 -2.01 -15.67 3.40
C ILE A 30 -3.47 -16.15 3.54
N GLU A 31 -3.77 -16.75 4.69
CA GLU A 31 -5.08 -17.36 4.96
C GLU A 31 -6.07 -16.45 5.71
N SER A 32 -5.64 -15.28 6.20
CA SER A 32 -6.52 -14.35 6.93
C SER A 32 -6.36 -12.90 6.51
N LEU A 33 -7.48 -12.14 6.58
CA LEU A 33 -7.50 -10.72 6.26
C LEU A 33 -6.59 -9.90 7.19
N GLU A 34 -6.56 -10.25 8.48
CA GLU A 34 -5.66 -9.64 9.49
C GLU A 34 -4.18 -9.79 9.11
N SER A 35 -3.82 -10.90 8.47
CA SER A 35 -2.45 -11.15 8.01
C SER A 35 -2.18 -10.53 6.62
N LEU A 36 -3.21 -10.32 5.81
CA LEU A 36 -3.12 -9.85 4.43
C LEU A 36 -2.93 -8.34 4.37
N LEU A 37 -3.77 -7.58 5.08
CA LEU A 37 -3.83 -6.13 4.96
C LEU A 37 -2.50 -5.44 5.32
N PRO A 38 -1.76 -5.83 6.39
CA PRO A 38 -0.47 -5.21 6.70
C PRO A 38 0.58 -5.42 5.62
N LYS A 39 0.64 -6.63 5.04
CA LYS A 39 1.58 -6.94 3.95
C LYS A 39 1.21 -6.19 2.67
N LEU A 40 -0.08 -6.15 2.33
CA LEU A 40 -0.58 -5.41 1.17
C LEU A 40 -0.26 -3.91 1.28
N LEU A 41 -0.50 -3.31 2.43
CA LEU A 41 -0.23 -1.89 2.68
C LEU A 41 1.26 -1.57 2.51
N LYS A 42 2.13 -2.41 3.07
CA LYS A 42 3.58 -2.26 2.94
C LYS A 42 4.03 -2.36 1.48
N LEU A 43 3.56 -3.37 0.75
CA LEU A 43 3.90 -3.58 -0.66
C LEU A 43 3.40 -2.42 -1.53
N ALA A 44 2.17 -1.94 -1.29
CA ALA A 44 1.62 -0.81 -2.02
C ALA A 44 2.48 0.46 -1.83
N GLN A 45 2.90 0.74 -0.60
CA GLN A 45 3.78 1.87 -0.30
C GLN A 45 5.14 1.74 -1.02
N GLU A 46 5.79 0.59 -0.91
CA GLU A 46 7.11 0.33 -1.52
C GLU A 46 7.08 0.36 -3.07
N VAL A 47 6.00 -0.13 -3.68
CA VAL A 47 5.86 -0.16 -5.15
C VAL A 47 5.51 1.22 -5.72
N THR A 48 4.82 2.05 -4.94
CA THR A 48 4.44 3.41 -5.33
C THR A 48 5.46 4.47 -4.93
N ASP A 49 6.44 4.13 -4.09
CA ASP A 49 7.42 5.07 -3.52
C ASP A 49 6.73 6.21 -2.75
N ALA A 50 5.68 5.87 -2.00
CA ALA A 50 4.86 6.83 -1.26
C ALA A 50 5.36 7.00 0.19
N GLU A 51 5.37 8.23 0.68
CA GLU A 51 5.78 8.55 2.08
C GLU A 51 4.83 7.97 3.13
N ALA A 52 3.55 7.83 2.77
CA ALA A 52 2.50 7.29 3.63
C ALA A 52 1.48 6.50 2.81
N SER A 53 0.83 5.53 3.46
CA SER A 53 -0.20 4.70 2.86
C SER A 53 -1.28 4.35 3.89
N SER A 54 -2.51 4.14 3.41
CA SER A 54 -3.62 3.67 4.27
C SER A 54 -4.57 2.74 3.53
N ILE A 55 -5.19 1.81 4.25
CA ILE A 55 -6.35 1.03 3.80
C ILE A 55 -7.56 1.48 4.60
N LEU A 56 -8.62 1.84 3.87
CA LEU A 56 -9.91 2.17 4.45
C LEU A 56 -10.93 1.12 4.03
N LEU A 57 -11.74 0.66 4.98
CA LEU A 57 -12.83 -0.26 4.75
C LEU A 57 -14.15 0.48 4.79
N TYR A 58 -15.04 0.14 3.87
CA TYR A 58 -16.37 0.73 3.81
C TYR A 58 -17.30 0.04 4.80
N ASP A 59 -17.91 0.82 5.70
CA ASP A 59 -19.06 0.38 6.49
C ASP A 59 -20.37 0.82 5.81
N PRO A 60 -21.15 -0.11 5.23
CA PRO A 60 -22.41 0.21 4.58
C PRO A 60 -23.53 0.62 5.54
N LYS A 61 -23.44 0.29 6.83
CA LYS A 61 -24.48 0.65 7.82
C LYS A 61 -24.40 2.12 8.18
N LEU A 62 -23.17 2.63 8.28
CA LEU A 62 -22.89 4.01 8.65
C LEU A 62 -22.62 4.90 7.43
N ASN A 63 -22.42 4.30 6.25
CA ASN A 63 -22.02 4.97 5.02
C ASN A 63 -20.72 5.78 5.18
N VAL A 64 -19.70 5.14 5.76
CA VAL A 64 -18.39 5.75 6.05
C VAL A 64 -17.24 4.85 5.60
N LEU A 65 -16.08 5.45 5.36
CA LEU A 65 -14.80 4.76 5.22
C LEU A 65 -14.04 4.83 6.55
N GLU A 66 -13.74 3.68 7.15
CA GLU A 66 -12.99 3.57 8.38
C GLU A 66 -11.55 3.17 8.10
N PHE A 67 -10.59 3.81 8.77
CA PHE A 67 -9.19 3.40 8.66
C PHE A 67 -9.01 2.02 9.30
N ALA A 68 -8.70 1.03 8.46
CA ALA A 68 -8.32 -0.30 8.95
C ALA A 68 -6.82 -0.38 9.24
N LEU A 69 -6.00 0.26 8.42
CA LEU A 69 -4.54 0.36 8.62
C LEU A 69 -4.01 1.67 8.04
N ALA A 70 -2.93 2.19 8.64
CA ALA A 70 -2.17 3.30 8.11
C ALA A 70 -0.69 3.18 8.47
N ARG A 71 0.18 3.60 7.55
CA ARG A 71 1.64 3.61 7.70
C ARG A 71 2.22 4.93 7.22
N ASN A 72 3.22 5.43 7.92
CA ASN A 72 4.01 6.60 7.53
C ASN A 72 5.47 6.33 7.92
N GLU A 73 6.41 6.56 6.99
CA GLU A 73 7.84 6.34 7.23
C GLU A 73 8.44 7.26 8.29
N ALA A 74 7.90 8.47 8.47
CA ALA A 74 8.42 9.47 9.40
C ALA A 74 7.98 9.25 10.86
N LEU A 75 6.94 8.45 11.10
CA LEU A 75 6.28 8.34 12.41
C LEU A 75 6.53 7.00 13.15
N GLY A 76 7.30 6.08 12.57
CA GLY A 76 7.66 4.81 13.22
C GLY A 76 6.44 3.93 13.59
N GLU A 77 6.61 3.04 14.58
CA GLU A 77 5.55 2.09 15.03
C GLU A 77 4.36 2.79 15.74
N GLU A 78 4.52 4.04 16.20
CA GLU A 78 3.44 4.79 16.89
C GLU A 78 2.27 5.19 15.97
N THR A 79 2.45 5.05 14.64
CA THR A 79 1.47 5.49 13.63
C THR A 79 0.16 4.69 13.63
N GLU A 80 0.19 3.40 14.01
CA GLU A 80 -1.00 2.52 13.92
C GLU A 80 -2.13 2.91 14.88
N GLN A 81 -1.82 3.63 15.96
CA GLN A 81 -2.80 4.04 16.97
C GLN A 81 -3.46 5.40 16.64
N ILE A 82 -2.77 6.29 15.92
CA ILE A 82 -3.16 7.71 15.76
C ILE A 82 -4.19 7.92 14.64
N LEU A 83 -4.30 7.01 13.66
CA LEU A 83 -5.10 7.23 12.45
C LEU A 83 -6.51 6.59 12.45
N LYS A 84 -7.02 6.11 13.59
CA LYS A 84 -8.39 5.54 13.72
C LYS A 84 -9.50 6.59 13.70
N SER A 85 -9.52 7.44 12.68
CA SER A 85 -10.67 8.31 12.38
C SER A 85 -11.57 7.64 11.33
N SER A 86 -12.77 8.14 11.09
CA SER A 86 -13.65 7.67 10.00
C SER A 86 -14.02 8.83 9.09
N ILE A 87 -14.19 8.56 7.80
CA ILE A 87 -14.51 9.55 6.76
C ILE A 87 -15.94 9.28 6.28
N ALA A 88 -16.85 10.22 6.49
CA ALA A 88 -18.23 10.10 6.00
C ALA A 88 -18.31 10.28 4.48
N LEU A 89 -19.06 9.41 3.80
CA LEU A 89 -19.35 9.54 2.37
C LEU A 89 -20.61 10.41 2.20
N LYS A 90 -20.44 11.61 1.62
CA LYS A 90 -21.55 12.53 1.30
C LYS A 90 -22.07 12.30 -0.11
#